data_AF-A0A6I4ZTW8-F1
#
_entry.id   AF-A0A6I4ZTW8-F1
#
_cell.length_a   1.000
_cell.length_b   1.000
_cell.length_c   1.000
_cell.angle_alpha   90.00
_cell.angle_beta   90.00
_cell.angle_gamma   90.00
#
_symmetry.space_group_name_H-M   'P 1'
#
loop_
_entity.id
_entity.type
_entity.pdbx_description
1 polymer ?
#
loop_
_entity_poly.entity_id
_entity_poly.type
_entity_poly.pdbx_seq_one_letter_code
_entity_poly.pdbx_strand_id
1 'polypeptide(L)'
;MKCEFLTLADAAQVQGDRILILGRGLSCLTTGEGFPFKHHLGVAASLVVGGIETNQPHHYTFRLSPRDAAGESIDVEGDFEKERPVDSPPDDDQHMLLAANLDPSFASAGDYVVRMLVDGEELAHTD
;
A
#
# COMPACT_ATOMS: atom_id res chain seq x y z
N MET A 1 12.95 -1.46 8.22
CA MET A 1 11.83 -2.12 7.54
C MET A 1 11.99 -1.99 6.03
N LYS A 2 11.47 -2.92 5.23
CA LYS A 2 11.45 -2.80 3.75
C LYS A 2 10.12 -3.27 3.19
N CYS A 3 9.73 -2.70 2.05
CA CYS A 3 8.60 -3.19 1.26
C CYS A 3 9.13 -4.11 0.15
N GLU A 4 8.69 -5.37 0.13
CA GLU A 4 9.11 -6.37 -0.87
C GLU A 4 8.36 -6.21 -2.19
N PHE A 5 7.08 -5.87 -2.10
CA PHE A 5 6.27 -5.47 -3.24
C PHE A 5 5.20 -4.49 -2.81
N LEU A 6 4.83 -3.59 -3.73
CA LEU A 6 3.66 -2.75 -3.68
C LEU A 6 2.97 -2.85 -5.03
N THR A 7 1.67 -3.16 -5.05
CA THR A 7 0.95 -3.36 -6.30
C THR A 7 -0.49 -2.88 -6.22
N LEU A 8 -1.06 -2.61 -7.40
CA LEU A 8 -2.42 -2.15 -7.60
C LEU A 8 -3.25 -3.23 -8.30
N ALA A 9 -4.50 -3.36 -7.89
CA ALA A 9 -5.44 -4.30 -8.46
C ALA A 9 -6.89 -3.78 -8.41
N ASP A 10 -7.81 -4.48 -9.04
CA ASP A 10 -9.24 -4.12 -8.93
C ASP A 10 -9.70 -4.21 -7.46
N ALA A 11 -9.21 -5.18 -6.68
CA ALA A 11 -9.37 -5.22 -5.23
C ALA A 11 -8.23 -6.02 -4.57
N ALA A 12 -7.98 -5.76 -3.28
CA ALA A 12 -7.01 -6.50 -2.48
C ALA A 12 -7.55 -6.83 -1.08
N GLN A 13 -7.16 -7.99 -0.54
CA GLN A 13 -7.55 -8.43 0.80
C GLN A 13 -6.44 -9.25 1.46
N VAL A 14 -6.25 -9.07 2.77
CA VAL A 14 -5.47 -10.00 3.60
C VAL A 14 -6.43 -10.95 4.30
N GLN A 15 -6.15 -12.26 4.22
CA GLN A 15 -6.88 -13.31 4.93
C GLN A 15 -5.89 -14.22 5.65
N GLY A 16 -5.69 -13.97 6.95
CA GLY A 16 -4.66 -14.66 7.74
C GLY A 16 -3.26 -14.28 7.24
N ASP A 17 -2.49 -15.29 6.83
CA ASP A 17 -1.13 -15.17 6.30
C ASP A 17 -1.07 -15.05 4.77
N ARG A 18 -2.22 -14.81 4.12
CA ARG A 18 -2.34 -14.75 2.66
C ARG A 18 -2.81 -13.39 2.20
N ILE A 19 -2.26 -12.98 1.05
CA ILE A 19 -2.76 -11.84 0.30
C ILE A 19 -3.53 -12.33 -0.92
N LEU A 20 -4.74 -11.83 -1.07
CA LEU A 20 -5.64 -12.07 -2.19
C LEU A 20 -5.61 -10.80 -3.04
N ILE A 21 -5.06 -10.91 -4.24
CA ILE A 21 -5.07 -9.84 -5.24
C ILE A 21 -6.11 -10.24 -6.28
N LEU A 22 -7.16 -9.44 -6.40
CA LEU A 22 -8.34 -9.74 -7.21
C LEU A 22 -8.37 -8.85 -8.44
N GLY A 23 -8.55 -9.47 -9.61
CA GLY A 23 -8.65 -8.77 -10.88
C GLY A 23 -7.31 -8.60 -11.58
N ARG A 24 -7.15 -7.49 -12.30
CA ARG A 24 -5.95 -7.21 -13.13
C ARG A 24 -4.92 -6.40 -12.35
N GLY A 25 -3.64 -6.56 -12.69
CA GLY A 25 -2.61 -5.59 -12.31
C GLY A 25 -2.90 -4.26 -12.99
N LEU A 26 -3.05 -3.20 -12.19
CA LEU A 26 -3.43 -1.87 -12.68
C LEU A 26 -2.19 -1.03 -12.98
N SER A 27 -1.98 -0.74 -14.25
CA SER A 27 -0.95 0.20 -14.73
C SER A 27 -1.52 1.33 -15.59
N CYS A 28 -2.78 1.23 -16.01
CA CYS A 28 -3.46 2.25 -16.80
C CYS A 28 -4.96 2.20 -16.55
N LEU A 29 -5.56 3.37 -16.37
CA LEU A 29 -7.00 3.55 -16.27
C LEU A 29 -7.47 4.40 -17.46
N THR A 30 -8.42 3.87 -18.21
CA THR A 30 -9.09 4.61 -19.29
C THR A 30 -10.51 4.90 -18.87
N THR A 31 -10.94 6.15 -18.98
CA THR A 31 -12.33 6.55 -18.76
C THR A 31 -12.98 6.98 -20.07
N GLY A 32 -14.19 6.48 -20.32
CA GLY A 32 -15.08 7.01 -21.36
C GLY A 32 -15.93 8.18 -20.85
N GLU A 33 -15.98 8.36 -19.53
CA GLU A 33 -16.62 9.47 -18.86
C GLU A 33 -15.58 10.60 -18.69
N GLY A 34 -15.97 11.85 -18.91
CA GLY A 34 -15.08 12.99 -18.67
C GLY A 34 -14.65 13.08 -17.20
N PHE A 35 -13.71 13.96 -16.89
CA PHE A 35 -13.32 14.20 -15.50
C PHE A 35 -14.34 15.08 -14.77
N PRO A 36 -14.61 14.86 -13.47
CA PRO A 36 -13.94 13.90 -12.59
C PRO A 36 -14.39 12.45 -12.78
N PHE A 37 -13.43 11.53 -12.71
CA PHE A 37 -13.65 10.09 -12.89
C PHE A 37 -13.42 9.35 -11.57
N LYS A 38 -14.39 8.55 -11.13
CA LYS A 38 -14.25 7.71 -9.94
C LYS A 38 -13.88 6.29 -10.31
N HIS A 39 -12.95 5.69 -9.56
CA HIS A 39 -12.56 4.30 -9.78
C HIS A 39 -12.31 3.60 -8.45
N HIS A 40 -12.64 2.31 -8.38
CA HIS A 40 -12.29 1.46 -7.26
C HIS A 40 -10.89 0.90 -7.47
N LEU A 41 -10.05 0.91 -6.43
CA LEU A 41 -8.65 0.51 -6.50
C LEU A 41 -8.24 -0.27 -5.26
N GLY A 42 -7.81 -1.52 -5.41
CA GLY A 42 -7.10 -2.27 -4.39
C GLY A 42 -5.60 -1.96 -4.38
N VAL A 43 -5.05 -1.78 -3.19
CA VAL A 43 -3.60 -1.66 -2.94
C VAL A 43 -3.18 -2.85 -2.07
N ALA A 44 -2.07 -3.49 -2.46
CA ALA A 44 -1.50 -4.64 -1.78
C ALA A 44 0.00 -4.44 -1.56
N ALA A 45 0.48 -4.72 -0.35
CA ALA A 45 1.90 -4.67 -0.03
C ALA A 45 2.36 -5.85 0.84
N SER A 46 3.60 -6.28 0.63
CA SER A 46 4.34 -7.14 1.57
C SER A 46 5.48 -6.35 2.18
N LEU A 47 5.56 -6.39 3.50
CA LEU A 47 6.62 -5.77 4.28
C LEU A 47 7.49 -6.85 4.93
N VAL A 48 8.77 -6.55 5.06
CA VAL A 48 9.67 -7.23 5.97
C VAL A 48 9.99 -6.27 7.11
N VAL A 49 9.53 -6.68 8.29
CA VAL A 49 9.75 -6.02 9.59
C VAL A 49 11.00 -6.64 10.19
N GLY A 50 12.05 -5.84 10.37
CA GLY A 50 13.29 -6.33 10.97
C GLY A 50 13.07 -6.80 12.40
N GLY A 51 13.86 -7.77 12.86
CA GLY A 51 13.68 -8.33 14.21
C GLY A 51 13.73 -7.31 15.35
N ILE A 52 14.49 -6.21 15.19
CA ILE A 52 14.55 -5.09 16.16
C ILE A 52 13.33 -4.16 16.12
N GLU A 53 12.54 -4.23 15.05
CA GLU A 53 11.32 -3.43 14.81
C GLU A 53 10.07 -4.20 15.28
N THR A 54 10.22 -5.42 15.77
CA THR A 54 9.10 -6.23 16.29
C THR A 54 8.70 -5.83 17.71
N ASN A 55 7.46 -6.15 18.11
CA ASN A 55 6.88 -5.86 19.43
C ASN A 55 6.83 -4.35 19.77
N GLN A 56 6.65 -3.52 18.74
CA GLN A 56 6.39 -2.10 18.85
C GLN A 56 5.39 -1.67 17.78
N PRO A 57 4.56 -0.66 18.05
CA PRO A 57 3.60 -0.15 17.09
C PRO A 57 4.28 0.64 15.97
N HIS A 58 3.76 0.50 14.77
CA HIS A 58 4.14 1.22 13.56
C HIS A 58 2.90 1.81 12.88
N HIS A 59 3.04 2.99 12.29
CA HIS A 59 1.97 3.62 11.52
C HIS A 59 2.25 3.49 10.02
N TYR A 60 1.30 2.97 9.26
CA TYR A 60 1.42 2.90 7.80
C TYR A 60 0.48 3.86 7.09
N THR A 61 0.91 4.33 5.92
CA THR A 61 0.10 5.13 5.00
C THR A 61 0.27 4.60 3.58
N PHE A 62 -0.84 4.26 2.94
CA PHE A 62 -0.94 4.20 1.48
C PHE A 62 -1.39 5.56 0.96
N ARG A 63 -0.51 6.27 0.27
CA ARG A 63 -0.79 7.60 -0.27
C ARG A 63 -0.89 7.56 -1.79
N LEU A 64 -2.08 7.82 -2.34
CA LEU A 64 -2.30 8.07 -3.76
C LEU A 64 -2.17 9.56 -4.04
N SER A 65 -1.37 9.94 -5.04
CA SER A 65 -1.19 11.34 -5.44
C SER A 65 -0.79 11.47 -6.91
N PRO A 66 -1.02 12.61 -7.57
CA PRO A 66 -0.42 12.89 -8.87
C PRO A 66 1.13 12.81 -8.77
N ARG A 67 1.79 12.30 -9.81
CA ARG A 67 3.26 12.15 -9.83
C ARG A 67 3.97 13.50 -9.93
N ASP A 68 3.54 14.34 -10.88
CA ASP A 68 4.25 15.58 -11.25
C ASP A 68 3.44 16.87 -11.06
N ALA A 69 2.18 16.76 -10.65
CA ALA A 69 1.28 17.90 -10.49
C ALA A 69 0.98 18.18 -9.01
N ALA A 70 0.78 19.46 -8.69
CA ALA A 70 0.12 19.82 -7.43
C ALA A 70 -1.33 19.31 -7.50
N GLY A 71 -1.71 18.48 -6.54
CA GLY A 71 -3.06 17.95 -6.43
C GLY A 71 -3.30 17.31 -5.07
N GLU A 72 -4.55 16.98 -4.81
CA GLU A 72 -4.95 16.35 -3.56
C GLU A 72 -4.42 14.92 -3.50
N SER A 73 -3.90 14.54 -2.34
CA SER A 73 -3.56 13.16 -2.01
C SER A 73 -4.73 12.50 -1.30
N ILE A 74 -4.85 11.18 -1.49
CA ILE A 74 -5.77 10.35 -0.74
C ILE A 74 -4.92 9.38 0.06
N ASP A 75 -5.12 9.41 1.38
CA ASP A 75 -4.40 8.56 2.31
C ASP A 75 -5.34 7.51 2.88
N VAL A 76 -4.85 6.26 2.91
CA VAL A 76 -5.42 5.19 3.73
C VAL A 76 -4.36 4.79 4.73
N GLU A 77 -4.73 4.88 6.00
CA GLU A 77 -3.81 4.78 7.13
C GLU A 77 -4.26 3.71 8.11
N GLY A 78 -3.30 3.20 8.88
CA GLY A 78 -3.59 2.34 10.02
C GLY A 78 -2.34 2.07 10.84
N ASP A 79 -2.54 1.39 11.96
CA ASP A 79 -1.46 0.98 12.84
C ASP A 79 -1.28 -0.54 12.78
N PHE A 80 -0.05 -1.00 12.97
CA PHE A 80 0.23 -2.41 13.12
C PHE A 80 1.33 -2.66 14.15
N GLU A 81 1.34 -3.87 14.67
CA GLU A 81 2.43 -4.39 15.48
C GLU A 81 2.69 -5.83 15.04
N LYS A 82 3.95 -6.15 14.72
CA LYS A 82 4.36 -7.50 14.39
C LYS A 82 5.07 -8.11 15.59
N GLU A 83 4.47 -9.13 16.17
CA GLU A 83 5.09 -9.89 17.25
C GLU A 83 6.27 -10.72 16.73
N ARG A 84 7.29 -10.84 17.57
CA ARG A 84 8.40 -11.77 17.35
C ARG A 84 8.06 -13.13 17.97
N PRO A 85 8.17 -14.25 17.22
CA PRO A 85 8.05 -15.58 17.79
C PRO A 85 9.03 -15.81 18.96
N VAL A 86 8.56 -16.47 20.02
CA VAL A 86 9.32 -16.66 21.29
C VAL A 86 10.70 -17.30 21.07
N ASP A 87 10.82 -18.21 20.11
CA ASP A 87 12.06 -18.97 19.85
C ASP A 87 12.86 -18.43 18.64
N SER A 88 12.45 -17.30 18.05
CA SER A 88 13.18 -16.70 16.92
C SER A 88 14.36 -15.85 17.39
N PRO A 89 15.51 -15.89 16.68
CA PRO A 89 16.61 -14.95 16.85
C PRO A 89 16.14 -13.48 16.91
N PRO A 90 16.81 -12.61 17.69
CA PRO A 90 16.41 -11.21 17.81
C PRO A 90 16.41 -10.41 16.51
N ASP A 91 17.19 -10.86 15.52
CA ASP A 91 17.38 -10.27 14.19
C ASP A 91 16.56 -10.95 13.10
N ASP A 92 15.71 -11.93 13.44
CA ASP A 92 14.88 -12.62 12.45
C ASP A 92 13.79 -11.70 11.89
N ASP A 93 13.93 -11.41 10.60
CA ASP A 93 12.96 -10.71 9.77
C ASP A 93 11.59 -11.39 9.83
N GLN A 94 10.54 -10.57 10.00
CA GLN A 94 9.15 -11.01 10.02
C GLN A 94 8.40 -10.44 8.82
N HIS A 95 7.63 -11.29 8.13
CA HIS A 95 6.80 -10.84 7.02
C HIS A 95 5.43 -10.38 7.51
N MET A 96 4.94 -9.32 6.87
CA MET A 96 3.61 -8.76 7.10
C MET A 96 2.96 -8.39 5.77
N LEU A 97 1.66 -8.62 5.68
CA LEU A 97 0.86 -8.28 4.51
C LEU A 97 -0.11 -7.16 4.86
N LEU A 98 -0.25 -6.21 3.94
CA LEU A 98 -1.19 -5.11 4.04
C LEU A 98 -2.04 -5.06 2.77
N ALA A 99 -3.32 -4.75 2.93
CA ALA A 99 -4.21 -4.48 1.83
C ALA A 99 -5.23 -3.39 2.19
N ALA A 100 -5.52 -2.53 1.23
CA ALA A 100 -6.53 -1.49 1.33
C ALA A 100 -7.33 -1.42 0.03
N ASN A 101 -8.57 -0.96 0.10
CA ASN A 101 -9.36 -0.63 -1.08
C ASN A 101 -9.79 0.83 -1.00
N LEU A 102 -9.53 1.58 -2.07
CA LEU A 102 -9.76 3.00 -2.20
C LEU A 102 -10.79 3.27 -3.28
N ASP A 103 -11.52 4.39 -3.15
CA ASP A 103 -12.45 4.89 -4.17
C ASP A 103 -12.06 6.32 -4.60
N PRO A 104 -10.86 6.51 -5.20
CA PRO A 104 -10.40 7.82 -5.63
C PRO A 104 -11.32 8.48 -6.67
N SER A 105 -11.33 9.82 -6.64
CA SER A 105 -11.87 10.66 -7.71
C SER A 105 -10.72 11.39 -8.41
N PHE A 106 -10.45 11.03 -9.65
CA PHE A 106 -9.42 11.64 -10.49
C PHE A 106 -9.96 12.91 -11.13
N ALA A 107 -9.32 14.06 -10.88
CA ALA A 107 -9.76 15.36 -11.40
C ALA A 107 -9.28 15.64 -12.83
N SER A 108 -8.23 14.94 -13.28
CA SER A 108 -7.64 15.09 -14.60
C SER A 108 -6.93 13.81 -15.03
N ALA A 109 -6.64 13.71 -16.32
CA ALA A 109 -5.71 12.71 -16.82
C ALA A 109 -4.29 13.02 -16.32
N GLY A 110 -3.46 11.99 -16.19
CA GLY A 110 -2.06 12.12 -15.82
C GLY A 110 -1.56 10.88 -15.09
N ASP A 111 -0.29 10.94 -14.70
CA ASP A 111 0.35 9.87 -13.93
C ASP A 111 0.06 10.07 -12.45
N TYR A 112 -0.38 8.98 -11.82
CA TYR A 112 -0.63 8.91 -10.39
C TYR A 112 0.25 7.82 -9.80
N VAL A 113 0.66 8.03 -8.56
CA VAL A 113 1.56 7.13 -7.85
C VAL A 113 0.96 6.80 -6.49
N VAL A 114 1.02 5.52 -6.14
CA VAL A 114 0.75 5.07 -4.77
C VAL A 114 2.09 4.87 -4.07
N ARG A 115 2.22 5.49 -2.89
CA ARG A 115 3.38 5.37 -2.01
C ARG A 115 3.00 4.59 -0.77
N MET A 116 3.88 3.70 -0.34
CA MET A 116 3.82 3.03 0.95
C MET A 116 4.77 3.74 1.91
N LEU A 117 4.22 4.36 2.95
CA LEU A 117 4.99 4.98 4.02
C LEU A 117 4.82 4.18 5.31
N VAL A 118 5.91 4.06 6.08
CA VAL A 118 5.87 3.58 7.47
C VAL A 118 6.58 4.60 8.33
N ASP A 119 5.93 5.04 9.41
CA ASP A 119 6.43 6.06 10.34
C ASP A 119 6.90 7.35 9.64
N GLY A 120 6.26 7.68 8.52
CA GLY A 120 6.56 8.84 7.67
C GLY A 120 7.69 8.64 6.66
N GLU A 121 8.37 7.48 6.65
CA GLU A 121 9.39 7.13 5.66
C GLU A 121 8.78 6.37 4.48
N GLU A 122 9.06 6.80 3.25
CA GLU A 122 8.64 6.06 2.04
C GLU A 122 9.49 4.79 1.86
N LEU A 123 8.83 3.63 1.87
CA LEU A 123 9.48 2.34 1.66
C LEU A 123 9.41 1.86 0.20
N ALA A 124 8.36 2.24 -0.53
CA ALA A 124 8.16 1.90 -1.94
C ALA A 124 7.11 2.80 -2.60
N HIS A 125 7.12 2.82 -3.93
CA HIS A 125 6.07 3.41 -4.74
C HIS A 125 5.80 2.57 -6.00
N THR A 126 4.64 2.78 -6.63
CA THR A 126 4.30 2.18 -7.92
C THR A 126 5.00 2.91 -9.06
N ASP A 127 5.43 2.16 -10.09
CA ASP A 127 6.01 2.73 -11.32
C ASP A 127 5.00 3.59 -12.10
#